data_AF-A0A6I6JL67-F1
#
_entry.id   AF-A0A6I6JL67-F1
#
_cell.length_a   1.000
_cell.length_b   1.000
_cell.length_c   1.000
_cell.angle_alpha   90.00
_cell.angle_beta   90.00
_cell.angle_gamma   90.00
#
_symmetry.space_group_name_H-M   'P 1'
#
loop_
_entity.id
_entity.type
_entity.pdbx_description
1 polymer ?
#
loop_
_entity_poly.entity_id
_entity_poly.type
_entity_poly.pdbx_seq_one_letter_code
_entity_poly.pdbx_strand_id
1 'polypeptide(L)'
;MICTGCGQQNQDGERFCQKCGKKLQSSRRMAASDDNSSAPLPRFTHHGLPEDRWLTFRRLVEAWGYLGVLAVVAAVCFFQKTWWPLYPAVVVLGLLLWFRRI
;
A
#
# COMPACT_ATOMS: atom_id res chain seq x y z
N MET A 1 4.88 32.67 24.01
CA MET A 1 3.98 32.97 22.87
C MET A 1 2.56 33.32 23.31
N ILE A 2 1.88 34.21 22.59
CA ILE A 2 0.50 34.64 22.92
C ILE A 2 -0.52 33.90 22.05
N CYS A 3 -1.59 33.39 22.66
CA CYS A 3 -2.66 32.70 21.94
C CYS A 3 -3.51 33.69 21.13
N THR A 4 -3.59 33.50 19.82
CA THR A 4 -4.43 34.32 18.92
C THR A 4 -5.93 34.15 19.16
N GLY A 5 -6.35 33.11 19.89
CA GLY A 5 -7.76 32.85 20.19
C GLY A 5 -8.27 33.51 21.47
N CYS A 6 -7.46 33.59 22.52
CA CYS A 6 -7.92 34.08 23.84
C CYS A 6 -6.99 35.10 24.50
N GLY A 7 -5.88 35.47 23.85
CA GLY A 7 -4.90 36.43 24.37
C GLY A 7 -4.00 35.92 25.51
N GLN A 8 -4.17 34.67 25.96
CA GLN A 8 -3.34 34.10 27.03
C GLN A 8 -1.88 33.98 26.61
N GLN A 9 -0.97 34.42 27.48
CA GLN A 9 0.46 34.15 27.35
C GLN A 9 0.76 32.71 27.79
N ASN A 10 1.34 31.92 26.89
CA ASN A 10 1.77 30.54 27.14
C ASN A 10 3.28 30.42 26.91
N GLN A 11 3.89 29.40 27.52
CA GLN A 11 5.31 29.08 27.31
C GLN A 11 5.55 28.65 25.85
N ASP A 12 6.74 28.91 25.32
CA ASP A 12 7.06 28.67 23.91
C ASP A 12 7.15 27.17 23.54
N GLY A 13 7.20 26.29 24.54
CA GLY A 13 7.14 24.83 24.39
C GLY A 13 5.72 24.24 24.25
N GLU A 14 4.68 25.00 24.60
CA GLU A 14 3.35 24.43 24.78
C GLU A 14 2.63 24.28 23.44
N ARG A 15 2.22 23.05 23.09
CA ARG A 15 1.54 22.80 21.81
C ARG A 15 0.12 23.37 21.77
N PHE A 16 -0.50 23.58 22.93
CA PHE A 16 -1.87 24.01 23.10
C PHE A 16 -1.97 25.10 24.17
N CYS A 17 -2.94 25.99 24.04
CA CYS A 17 -3.19 27.03 25.03
C CYS A 17 -3.78 26.42 26.31
N GLN A 18 -3.17 26.73 27.46
CA GLN A 18 -3.59 26.24 28.78
C GLN A 18 -4.95 26.80 29.24
N LYS A 19 -5.47 27.83 28.56
CA LYS A 19 -6.76 28.47 28.89
C LYS A 19 -7.90 28.04 27.99
N CYS A 20 -7.70 28.01 26.66
CA CYS A 20 -8.77 27.74 25.70
C CYS A 20 -8.59 26.46 24.87
N GLY A 21 -7.49 25.73 25.06
CA GLY A 21 -7.20 24.48 24.35
C GLY A 21 -6.82 24.64 22.87
N LYS A 22 -6.84 25.86 22.32
CA LYS A 22 -6.51 26.09 20.90
C LYS A 22 -5.02 25.83 20.63
N LYS A 23 -4.72 25.20 19.49
CA LYS A 23 -3.33 24.87 19.07
C LYS A 23 -2.51 26.14 18.90
N LEU A 24 -1.38 26.18 19.60
CA LEU A 24 -0.46 27.30 19.51
C LEU A 24 0.47 27.10 18.32
N GLN A 25 0.69 28.18 17.57
CA GLN A 25 1.64 28.17 16.47
C GLN A 25 3.04 28.28 17.08
N SER A 26 3.65 27.13 17.39
CA SER A 26 5.06 27.08 17.78
C SER A 26 5.89 27.40 16.56
N SER A 27 6.45 28.61 16.51
CA SER A 27 7.61 28.88 15.67
C SER A 27 8.77 28.13 16.31
N ARG A 28 8.96 26.88 15.89
CA ARG A 28 10.19 26.16 16.20
C ARG A 28 11.32 26.98 15.58
N ARG A 29 11.95 27.86 16.36
CA ARG A 29 13.35 28.20 16.11
C ARG A 29 14.04 26.85 16.11
N MET A 30 14.56 26.46 14.94
CA MET A 30 15.58 25.43 14.87
C MET A 30 16.55 25.78 15.98
N ALA A 31 16.63 24.90 16.98
CA ALA A 31 17.68 24.98 17.96
C ALA A 31 18.96 25.16 17.15
N ALA A 32 19.69 26.24 17.42
CA ALA A 32 21.04 26.37 16.89
C ALA A 32 21.73 25.06 17.24
N SER A 33 21.97 24.25 16.22
CA SER A 33 22.66 22.98 16.35
C SER A 33 24.00 23.32 17.00
N ASP A 34 24.21 22.85 18.23
CA ASP A 34 25.54 22.84 18.82
C ASP A 34 26.43 22.00 17.88
N ASP A 35 27.19 22.72 17.06
CA ASP A 35 28.14 22.23 16.08
C ASP A 35 29.39 21.69 16.80
N ASN A 36 29.19 20.61 17.57
CA ASN A 36 30.28 19.88 18.22
C ASN A 36 29.99 18.38 18.35
N SER A 37 29.10 17.86 17.50
CA SER A 37 28.96 16.43 17.28
C SER A 37 29.44 16.12 15.87
N SER A 38 30.75 16.00 15.73
CA SER A 38 31.44 15.42 14.57
C SER A 38 31.21 13.91 14.45
N ALA A 39 30.00 13.43 14.78
CA ALA A 39 29.57 12.10 14.41
C ALA A 39 29.00 12.21 12.99
N PRO A 40 29.60 11.54 11.99
CA PRO A 40 29.07 11.54 10.63
C PRO A 40 27.62 11.05 10.67
N LEU A 41 26.70 11.85 10.13
CA LEU A 41 25.32 11.41 9.95
C LEU A 41 25.34 10.06 9.21
N PRO A 42 24.55 9.06 9.65
CA PRO A 42 24.53 7.77 8.98
C PRO A 42 24.18 7.97 7.51
N ARG A 43 25.04 7.47 6.63
CA ARG A 43 24.89 7.58 5.18
C ARG A 43 23.57 6.91 4.79
N PHE A 44 22.70 7.67 4.10
CA PHE A 44 21.53 7.11 3.44
C PHE A 44 21.99 5.96 2.54
N THR A 45 21.72 4.74 3.00
CA THR A 45 22.06 3.52 2.28
C THR A 45 20.83 3.21 1.45
N HIS A 46 20.91 3.46 0.14
CA HIS A 46 19.91 2.92 -0.77
C HIS A 46 19.98 1.40 -0.67
N HIS A 47 18.99 0.79 -0.02
CA HIS A 47 18.70 -0.62 -0.28
C HIS A 47 18.36 -0.69 -1.77
N GLY A 48 19.26 -1.28 -2.55
CA GLY A 48 19.05 -1.52 -3.97
C GLY A 48 17.71 -2.21 -4.21
N LEU A 49 17.12 -1.97 -5.38
CA LEU A 49 15.90 -2.66 -5.80
C LEU A 49 16.07 -4.16 -5.54
N PRO A 50 15.13 -4.81 -4.84
CA PRO A 50 15.21 -6.24 -4.60
C PRO A 50 15.27 -7.01 -5.93
N GLU A 51 15.93 -8.16 -5.94
CA GLU A 51 15.94 -9.12 -7.06
C GLU A 51 14.58 -9.87 -7.19
N ASP A 52 13.47 -9.19 -6.89
CA ASP A 52 12.10 -9.71 -6.87
C ASP A 52 11.41 -9.65 -8.24
N ARG A 53 12.16 -9.36 -9.31
CA ARG A 53 11.68 -9.48 -10.71
C ARG A 53 11.05 -10.85 -10.97
N TRP A 54 11.63 -11.93 -10.44
CA TRP A 54 11.11 -13.28 -10.67
C TRP A 54 9.77 -13.56 -9.97
N LEU A 55 9.61 -13.09 -8.73
CA LEU A 55 8.37 -13.21 -7.96
C LEU A 55 7.23 -12.40 -8.60
N THR A 56 7.56 -11.20 -9.10
CA THR A 56 6.63 -10.34 -9.81
C THR A 56 6.21 -10.95 -11.15
N PHE A 57 7.16 -11.53 -11.88
CA PHE A 57 6.91 -12.24 -13.14
C PHE A 57 5.98 -13.43 -12.94
N ARG A 58 6.19 -14.22 -11.87
CA ARG A 58 5.36 -15.38 -11.54
C ARG A 58 3.91 -15.01 -11.23
N ARG A 59 3.67 -13.91 -10.51
CA ARG A 59 2.31 -13.38 -10.26
C ARG A 59 1.63 -12.89 -11.53
N LEU A 60 2.40 -12.27 -12.43
CA LEU A 60 1.88 -11.85 -13.73
C LEU A 60 1.40 -13.07 -14.52
N VAL A 61 2.25 -14.09 -14.66
CA VAL A 61 1.92 -15.34 -15.36
C VAL A 61 0.67 -16.01 -14.77
N GLU A 62 0.51 -15.99 -13.46
CA GLU A 62 -0.67 -16.53 -12.78
C GLU A 62 -1.96 -15.75 -13.14
N ALA A 63 -1.91 -14.42 -13.10
CA ALA A 63 -3.03 -13.56 -13.49
C ALA A 63 -3.40 -13.76 -14.97
N TRP A 64 -2.40 -13.84 -15.85
CA TRP A 64 -2.60 -14.16 -17.27
C TRP A 64 -3.19 -15.56 -17.48
N GLY A 65 -2.81 -16.53 -16.64
CA GLY A 65 -3.38 -17.88 -16.61
C GLY A 65 -4.88 -17.90 -16.30
N TYR A 66 -5.33 -17.20 -15.25
CA TYR A 66 -6.74 -17.09 -14.92
C TYR A 66 -7.56 -16.41 -16.02
N LEU A 67 -6.99 -15.38 -16.65
CA LEU A 67 -7.63 -14.66 -17.75
C LEU A 67 -7.79 -15.56 -19.00
N GLY A 68 -6.76 -16.37 -19.30
CA GLY A 68 -6.82 -17.38 -20.36
C GLY A 68 -7.90 -18.44 -20.13
N VAL A 69 -8.01 -18.96 -18.90
CA VAL A 69 -9.07 -19.92 -18.54
C VAL A 69 -10.46 -19.29 -18.70
N LEU A 70 -10.67 -18.08 -18.18
CA LEU A 70 -11.96 -17.37 -18.33
C LEU A 70 -12.30 -17.10 -19.80
N ALA A 71 -11.31 -16.72 -20.61
CA ALA A 71 -11.50 -16.47 -22.04
C ALA A 71 -11.85 -17.75 -22.81
N VAL A 72 -11.21 -18.88 -22.51
CA VAL A 72 -11.52 -20.17 -23.12
C VAL A 72 -12.94 -20.61 -22.75
N VAL A 73 -13.34 -20.46 -21.48
CA VAL A 73 -14.72 -20.75 -21.03
C VAL A 73 -15.73 -19.87 -21.76
N ALA A 74 -15.47 -18.57 -21.86
CA ALA A 74 -16.34 -17.64 -22.59
C ALA A 74 -16.45 -17.97 -24.09
N ALA A 75 -15.33 -18.32 -24.73
CA ALA A 75 -15.29 -18.73 -26.13
C ALA A 75 -16.10 -20.02 -26.35
N VAL A 76 -15.94 -21.02 -25.48
CA VAL A 76 -16.69 -22.28 -25.56
C VAL A 76 -18.20 -22.05 -25.39
N CYS A 77 -18.60 -21.18 -24.44
CA CYS A 77 -20.00 -20.80 -24.26
C CYS A 77 -20.57 -20.06 -25.48
N PHE A 78 -19.78 -19.18 -26.09
CA PHE A 78 -20.19 -18.39 -27.25
C PHE A 78 -20.34 -19.23 -28.51
N PHE A 79 -19.39 -20.14 -28.78
CA PHE A 79 -19.36 -20.94 -29.99
C PHE A 79 -20.44 -22.02 -30.04
N GLN A 80 -20.84 -22.57 -28.90
CA GLN A 80 -21.64 -23.80 -28.92
C GLN A 80 -23.15 -23.59 -29.00
N LYS A 81 -23.75 -22.47 -28.54
CA LYS A 81 -25.22 -22.15 -28.57
C LYS A 81 -26.19 -23.37 -28.53
N THR A 82 -25.84 -24.46 -27.85
CA THR A 82 -26.49 -25.77 -27.88
C THR A 82 -25.94 -26.57 -26.70
N TRP A 83 -26.81 -27.27 -25.96
CA TRP A 83 -26.61 -27.75 -24.58
C TRP A 83 -25.71 -29.00 -24.43
N TRP A 84 -24.85 -29.29 -25.40
CA TRP A 84 -23.91 -30.41 -25.38
C TRP A 84 -22.57 -30.19 -24.63
N PRO A 85 -22.08 -28.95 -24.32
CA PRO A 85 -20.79 -28.73 -23.64
C PRO A 85 -20.87 -28.73 -22.10
N LEU A 86 -21.96 -29.27 -21.53
CA LEU A 86 -22.19 -29.29 -20.08
C LEU A 86 -21.16 -30.17 -19.33
N TYR A 87 -20.75 -31.28 -19.94
CA TYR A 87 -19.76 -32.22 -19.38
C TYR A 87 -18.36 -31.63 -19.18
N PRO A 88 -17.71 -31.00 -20.19
CA PRO A 88 -16.41 -30.37 -19.98
C PRO A 88 -16.47 -29.18 -19.01
N ALA A 89 -17.62 -28.48 -18.95
CA ALA A 89 -17.82 -27.40 -17.98
C ALA A 89 -17.78 -27.90 -16.52
N VAL A 90 -18.38 -29.07 -16.24
CA VAL A 90 -18.31 -29.71 -14.92
C VAL A 90 -16.89 -30.16 -14.59
N VAL A 91 -16.14 -30.68 -15.57
CA VAL A 91 -14.73 -31.08 -15.38
C VAL A 91 -13.85 -29.87 -15.05
N VAL A 92 -14.03 -28.75 -15.75
CA VAL A 92 -13.32 -27.49 -15.47
C VAL A 92 -13.71 -26.90 -14.11
N LEU A 93 -15.00 -26.94 -13.74
CA LEU A 93 -15.47 -26.53 -12.41
C LEU A 93 -14.86 -27.40 -11.31
N GLY A 94 -14.78 -28.71 -11.52
CA GLY A 94 -14.10 -29.63 -10.60
C GLY A 94 -12.62 -29.33 -10.45
N LEU A 95 -11.92 -29.08 -11.56
CA LEU A 95 -10.50 -28.71 -11.55
C LEU A 95 -10.26 -27.36 -10.86
N LEU A 96 -11.10 -26.36 -11.11
CA LEU A 96 -11.02 -25.06 -10.46
C LEU A 96 -11.30 -25.14 -8.95
N LEU A 97 -12.28 -25.94 -8.53
CA LEU A 97 -12.58 -26.14 -7.11
C LEU A 97 -11.45 -26.91 -6.40
N TRP A 98 -10.82 -27.87 -7.06
CA TRP A 98 -9.64 -28.56 -6.55
C TRP A 98 -8.44 -27.62 -6.41
N PHE A 99 -8.19 -26.77 -7.41
CA PHE A 99 -7.11 -25.78 -7.40
C PHE A 99 -7.33 -24.65 -6.39
N ARG A 100 -8.59 -24.37 -6.00
CA ARG A 100 -8.90 -23.43 -4.90
C ARG A 100 -8.78 -24.05 -3.51
N ARG A 101 -8.75 -25.39 -3.40
CA ARG A 101 -8.69 -26.09 -2.12
C ARG A 101 -7.25 -26.37 -1.67
N ILE A 102 -6.31 -26.45 -2.60
CA ILE A 102 -4.87 -26.60 -2.39
C ILE A 102 -4.20 -25.23 -2.31
#